data_AF-A0A285CTM4-F1
#
_entry.id   AF-A0A285CTM4-F1
#
_cell.length_a   1.000
_cell.length_b   1.000
_cell.length_c   1.000
_cell.angle_alpha   90.00
_cell.angle_beta   90.00
_cell.angle_gamma   90.00
#
_symmetry.space_group_name_H-M   'P 1'
#
loop_
_entity.id
_entity.type
_entity.pdbx_description
1 polymer ?
#
loop_
_entity_poly.entity_id
_entity_poly.type
_entity_poly.pdbx_seq_one_letter_code
_entity_poly.pdbx_strand_id
1 'polypeptide(L)'
;MTAPLNAPNLGSDTVVVCGDRAGRLALSGELAAGLNETMICLARLESDLGADIAAFARPLRQALTDLCGHVDRAAAFLAEAAMDEPTLTPGCIDEDRFQRLLDIAGPDTAAELLHRMHLDLRGVRDRLDRALSADDWNEIRAQTHVLVSLAGTVGAVELQRLAEVMNAAAHRHDHEGASVLHPELLARLDTLLGYVAQKRDGR
;
A
#
# COMPACT_ATOMS: atom_id res chain seq x y z
N MET A 1 52.03 10.60 -27.43
CA MET A 1 51.11 10.10 -28.48
C MET A 1 51.05 8.59 -28.26
N THR A 2 49.95 7.96 -27.85
CA THR A 2 48.54 8.20 -28.15
C THR A 2 47.69 7.58 -27.03
N ALA A 3 46.51 8.15 -26.83
CA ALA A 3 45.54 7.96 -25.73
C ALA A 3 44.92 6.54 -25.60
N PRO A 4 44.29 6.24 -24.44
CA PRO A 4 43.62 4.95 -24.17
C PRO A 4 42.20 4.92 -24.77
N LEU A 5 41.70 3.72 -25.10
CA LEU A 5 40.33 3.50 -25.56
C LEU A 5 39.61 2.46 -24.70
N ASN A 6 38.47 2.92 -24.18
CA ASN A 6 37.23 2.22 -23.80
C ASN A 6 37.18 1.28 -22.60
N ALA A 7 36.49 1.76 -21.57
CA ALA A 7 35.32 1.06 -21.02
C ALA A 7 34.12 2.04 -21.01
N PRO A 8 32.89 1.59 -21.32
CA PRO A 8 31.74 2.45 -21.56
C PRO A 8 31.09 2.94 -20.27
N ASN A 9 30.64 4.20 -20.33
CA ASN A 9 29.68 4.82 -19.44
C ASN A 9 28.26 4.46 -19.93
N LEU A 10 27.48 3.79 -19.09
CA LEU A 10 26.02 3.65 -19.16
C LEU A 10 25.59 3.78 -17.68
N GLY A 11 24.94 4.85 -17.21
CA GLY A 11 23.90 5.63 -17.85
C GLY A 11 22.57 4.90 -17.68
N SER A 12 21.75 5.41 -16.76
CA SER A 12 20.31 5.14 -16.61
C SER A 12 19.91 3.93 -15.75
N ASP A 13 20.04 4.07 -14.42
CA ASP A 13 19.14 3.37 -13.49
C ASP A 13 17.72 3.87 -13.76
N THR A 14 17.01 3.05 -14.52
CA THR A 14 15.63 3.27 -14.90
C THR A 14 14.80 3.08 -13.64
N VAL A 15 14.39 4.20 -13.03
CA VAL A 15 13.22 4.19 -12.14
C VAL A 15 12.09 3.58 -12.96
N VAL A 16 11.67 2.38 -12.55
CA VAL A 16 10.58 1.66 -13.20
C VAL A 16 9.29 2.43 -12.91
N VAL A 17 8.89 3.22 -13.90
CA VAL A 17 7.59 3.90 -13.96
C VAL A 17 6.63 2.94 -14.66
N CYS A 18 5.69 2.33 -13.93
CA CYS A 18 4.37 1.89 -14.42
C CYS A 18 3.60 1.11 -13.35
N GLY A 19 2.29 1.38 -13.22
CA GLY A 19 1.34 0.61 -12.40
C GLY A 19 -0.06 1.20 -12.49
N ASP A 20 -1.00 0.40 -13.01
CA ASP A 20 -2.13 0.80 -13.83
C ASP A 20 -3.39 1.26 -13.05
N ARG A 21 -3.78 2.54 -13.24
CA ARG A 21 -5.05 3.13 -12.76
C ARG A 21 -6.26 2.40 -13.35
N ALA A 22 -6.12 1.81 -14.54
CA ALA A 22 -7.16 1.02 -15.16
C ALA A 22 -7.39 -0.30 -14.40
N GLY A 23 -6.36 -0.91 -13.81
CA GLY A 23 -6.49 -2.15 -13.04
C GLY A 23 -7.38 -2.03 -11.80
N ARG A 24 -7.33 -0.89 -11.08
CA ARG A 24 -8.16 -0.67 -9.87
C ARG A 24 -9.62 -0.34 -10.19
N LEU A 25 -9.86 0.44 -11.24
CA LEU A 25 -11.21 0.71 -11.73
C LEU A 25 -11.82 -0.53 -12.40
N ALA A 26 -11.00 -1.33 -13.09
CA ALA A 26 -11.41 -2.60 -13.69
C ALA A 26 -11.80 -3.61 -12.59
N LEU A 27 -10.99 -3.78 -11.53
CA LEU A 27 -11.32 -4.68 -10.42
C LEU A 27 -12.61 -4.27 -9.70
N SER A 28 -12.84 -2.97 -9.50
CA SER A 28 -14.11 -2.46 -8.97
C SER A 28 -15.29 -2.75 -9.89
N GLY A 29 -15.10 -2.61 -11.21
CA GLY A 29 -16.12 -2.91 -12.22
C GLY A 29 -16.45 -4.40 -12.32
N GLU A 30 -15.44 -5.26 -12.27
CA GLU A 30 -15.57 -6.73 -12.29
C GLU A 30 -16.29 -7.24 -11.03
N LEU A 31 -15.95 -6.70 -9.86
CA LEU A 31 -16.61 -7.06 -8.61
C LEU A 31 -18.09 -6.66 -8.60
N ALA A 32 -18.39 -5.44 -9.07
CA ALA A 32 -19.77 -4.95 -9.20
C ALA A 32 -20.57 -5.79 -10.21
N ALA A 33 -19.96 -6.16 -11.35
CA ALA A 33 -20.59 -7.01 -12.35
C ALA A 33 -20.90 -8.41 -11.81
N GLY A 34 -19.95 -9.04 -11.10
CA GLY A 34 -20.13 -10.37 -10.51
C GLY A 34 -21.20 -10.39 -9.41
N LEU A 35 -21.30 -9.33 -8.59
CA LEU A 35 -22.37 -9.19 -7.60
C LEU A 35 -23.75 -9.02 -8.25
N ASN A 36 -23.84 -8.22 -9.30
CA ASN A 36 -25.09 -8.03 -10.06
C ASN A 36 -25.55 -9.34 -10.73
N GLU A 37 -24.62 -10.11 -11.30
CA GLU A 37 -24.91 -11.42 -11.89
C GLU A 37 -25.40 -12.42 -10.83
N THR A 38 -24.78 -12.41 -9.64
CA THR A 38 -25.20 -13.23 -8.50
C THR A 38 -26.63 -12.89 -8.04
N MET A 39 -26.97 -11.60 -8.00
CA MET A 39 -28.32 -11.13 -7.67
C MET A 39 -29.37 -11.56 -8.70
N ILE A 40 -29.02 -11.55 -9.99
CA ILE A 40 -29.90 -12.04 -11.07
C ILE A 40 -30.12 -13.55 -10.95
N CYS A 41 -29.07 -14.32 -10.67
CA CYS A 41 -29.17 -15.76 -10.44
C CYS A 41 -30.04 -16.10 -9.22
N LEU A 42 -29.88 -15.36 -8.12
CA LEU A 42 -30.70 -15.54 -6.92
C LEU A 42 -32.19 -15.24 -7.22
N ALA A 43 -32.49 -14.17 -7.94
CA ALA A 43 -33.87 -13.81 -8.31
C ALA A 43 -34.54 -14.87 -9.20
N ARG A 44 -33.79 -15.48 -10.12
CA ARG A 44 -34.29 -16.61 -10.95
C ARG A 44 -34.56 -17.84 -10.11
N LEU A 45 -33.63 -18.20 -9.23
CA LEU A 45 -33.75 -19.35 -8.35
C LEU A 45 -34.96 -19.23 -7.42
N GLU A 46 -35.24 -18.03 -6.92
CA GLU A 46 -36.44 -17.74 -6.11
C GLU A 46 -37.74 -17.84 -6.91
N SER A 47 -37.73 -17.48 -8.20
CA SER A 47 -38.86 -17.64 -9.11
C SER A 47 -39.15 -19.10 -9.43
N ASP A 48 -38.12 -19.93 -9.56
CA ASP A 48 -38.23 -21.34 -9.92
C ASP A 48 -38.63 -22.22 -8.73
N LEU A 49 -38.22 -21.85 -7.51
CA LEU A 49 -38.41 -22.63 -6.29
C LEU A 49 -39.68 -22.29 -5.48
N GLY A 50 -40.38 -21.20 -5.83
CA GLY A 50 -41.67 -20.83 -5.24
C GLY A 50 -41.58 -20.16 -3.85
N ALA A 51 -42.75 -19.80 -3.31
CA ALA A 51 -42.89 -18.88 -2.16
C ALA A 51 -42.28 -19.37 -0.84
N ASP A 52 -42.16 -20.69 -0.65
CA ASP A 52 -41.66 -21.29 0.60
C ASP A 52 -40.13 -21.11 0.76
N ILE A 53 -39.39 -21.06 -0.35
CA ILE A 53 -37.93 -20.83 -0.34
C ILE A 53 -37.59 -19.33 -0.33
N ALA A 54 -38.50 -18.47 -0.79
CA ALA A 54 -38.34 -17.01 -0.75
C ALA A 54 -38.20 -16.46 0.69
N ALA A 55 -38.75 -17.16 1.70
CA ALA A 55 -38.56 -16.80 3.10
C ALA A 55 -37.12 -17.07 3.59
N PHE A 56 -36.49 -18.15 3.10
CA PHE A 56 -35.11 -18.52 3.42
C PHE A 56 -34.07 -17.74 2.60
N ALA A 57 -34.42 -17.30 1.39
CA ALA A 57 -33.53 -16.52 0.52
C ALA A 57 -33.49 -15.03 0.89
N ARG A 58 -34.47 -14.54 1.66
CA ARG A 58 -34.57 -13.12 2.06
C ARG A 58 -33.34 -12.60 2.84
N PRO A 59 -32.78 -13.30 3.83
CA PRO A 59 -31.57 -12.86 4.52
C PRO A 59 -30.35 -12.83 3.60
N LEU A 60 -30.24 -13.78 2.66
CA LEU A 60 -29.16 -13.81 1.68
C LEU A 60 -29.27 -12.63 0.72
N ARG A 61 -30.48 -12.32 0.24
CA ARG A 61 -30.74 -11.16 -0.61
C ARG A 61 -30.41 -9.85 0.12
N GLN A 62 -30.78 -9.74 1.39
CA GLN A 62 -30.44 -8.59 2.21
C GLN A 62 -28.92 -8.44 2.37
N ALA A 63 -28.21 -9.52 2.72
CA ALA A 63 -26.76 -9.50 2.85
C ALA A 63 -26.04 -9.12 1.55
N LEU A 64 -26.51 -9.60 0.40
CA LEU A 64 -25.97 -9.21 -0.92
C LEU A 64 -26.28 -7.76 -1.25
N THR A 65 -27.47 -7.27 -0.90
CA THR A 65 -27.85 -5.86 -1.09
C THR A 65 -27.00 -4.93 -0.23
N ASP A 66 -26.76 -5.30 1.03
CA ASP A 66 -25.88 -4.57 1.93
C ASP A 66 -24.44 -4.57 1.41
N LEU A 67 -23.95 -5.71 0.93
CA LEU A 67 -22.63 -5.84 0.32
C LEU A 67 -22.48 -4.97 -0.93
N CYS A 68 -23.48 -4.93 -1.82
CA CYS A 68 -23.49 -4.00 -2.96
C CYS A 68 -23.39 -2.54 -2.49
N GLY A 69 -24.18 -2.15 -1.49
CA GLY A 69 -24.11 -0.80 -0.92
C GLY A 69 -22.77 -0.48 -0.26
N HIS A 70 -22.05 -1.47 0.27
CA HIS A 70 -20.68 -1.29 0.77
C HIS A 70 -19.66 -1.15 -0.36
N VAL A 71 -19.79 -1.92 -1.44
CA VAL A 71 -18.94 -1.82 -2.64
C VAL A 71 -19.14 -0.48 -3.33
N ASP A 72 -20.38 0.00 -3.48
CA ASP A 72 -20.67 1.31 -4.08
C ASP A 72 -20.07 2.46 -3.27
N ARG A 73 -20.17 2.41 -1.94
CA ARG A 73 -19.53 3.40 -1.05
C ARG A 73 -18.01 3.32 -1.11
N ALA A 74 -17.44 2.12 -1.19
CA ALA A 74 -16.00 1.95 -1.34
C ALA A 74 -15.52 2.49 -2.70
N ALA A 75 -16.26 2.24 -3.78
CA ALA A 75 -15.98 2.76 -5.11
C ALA A 75 -16.09 4.30 -5.14
N ALA A 76 -17.12 4.87 -4.50
CA ALA A 76 -17.28 6.31 -4.36
C ALA A 76 -16.14 6.93 -3.53
N PHE A 77 -15.77 6.30 -2.41
CA PHE A 77 -14.64 6.75 -1.58
C PHE A 77 -13.31 6.68 -2.33
N LEU A 78 -13.08 5.62 -3.12
CA LEU A 78 -11.91 5.49 -3.99
C LEU A 78 -11.92 6.52 -5.13
N ALA A 79 -13.10 6.86 -5.67
CA ALA A 79 -13.25 7.89 -6.70
C ALA A 79 -13.05 9.31 -6.14
N GLU A 80 -13.54 9.59 -4.92
CA GLU A 80 -13.34 10.84 -4.20
C GLU A 80 -11.89 11.02 -3.77
N ALA A 81 -11.25 9.96 -3.25
CA ALA A 81 -9.80 9.96 -2.96
C ALA A 81 -8.96 10.21 -4.23
N ALA A 82 -9.41 9.72 -5.38
CA ALA A 82 -8.74 9.94 -6.67
C ALA A 82 -8.91 11.35 -7.25
N MET A 83 -9.76 12.21 -6.66
CA MET A 83 -10.01 13.59 -7.10
C MET A 83 -9.25 14.64 -6.29
N ASP A 84 -8.71 14.30 -5.11
CA ASP A 84 -8.01 15.23 -4.20
C ASP A 84 -6.52 14.87 -3.97
N GLU A 85 -6.07 13.70 -4.41
CA GLU A 85 -4.65 13.33 -4.35
C GLU A 85 -3.84 13.97 -5.50
N PRO A 86 -2.73 14.68 -5.20
CA PRO A 86 -1.73 14.92 -6.23
C PRO A 86 -1.30 13.56 -6.77
N THR A 87 -1.38 13.39 -8.09
CA THR A 87 -1.03 12.15 -8.80
C THR A 87 0.44 11.79 -8.58
N LEU A 88 0.71 11.19 -7.43
CA LEU A 88 1.96 10.51 -7.15
C LEU A 88 1.92 9.16 -7.85
N THR A 89 3.02 8.83 -8.49
CA THR A 89 3.17 7.56 -9.19
C THR A 89 3.10 6.43 -8.15
N PRO A 90 2.36 5.34 -8.38
CA PRO A 90 2.31 4.23 -7.43
C PRO A 90 3.72 3.74 -7.08
N GLY A 91 4.11 3.91 -5.82
CA GLY A 91 5.41 3.50 -5.30
C GLY A 91 6.49 4.58 -5.30
N CYS A 92 6.17 5.82 -5.69
CA CYS A 92 7.08 6.96 -5.53
C CYS A 92 6.88 7.65 -4.17
N ILE A 93 7.93 8.29 -3.68
CA ILE A 93 7.89 9.17 -2.52
C ILE A 93 7.35 10.52 -3.00
N ASP A 94 6.42 11.11 -2.24
CA ASP A 94 5.98 12.50 -2.45
C ASP A 94 7.10 13.47 -2.10
N GLU A 95 7.91 13.81 -3.10
CA GLU A 95 9.03 14.76 -2.95
C GLU A 95 8.54 16.11 -2.42
N ASP A 96 7.37 16.60 -2.84
CA ASP A 96 6.85 17.90 -2.40
C ASP A 96 6.43 17.85 -0.92
N ARG A 97 5.80 16.76 -0.47
CA ARG A 97 5.50 16.56 0.96
C ARG A 97 6.78 16.41 1.77
N PHE A 98 7.75 15.63 1.27
CA PHE A 98 9.03 15.45 1.93
C PHE A 98 9.79 16.77 2.07
N GLN A 99 9.87 17.55 0.99
CA GLN A 99 10.54 18.86 1.01
C GLN A 99 9.83 19.83 1.97
N ARG A 100 8.49 19.88 1.95
CA ARG A 100 7.73 20.69 2.92
C ARG A 100 8.01 20.30 4.37
N LEU A 101 8.18 19.00 4.67
CA LEU A 101 8.57 18.55 6.00
C LEU A 101 9.93 19.11 6.41
N LEU A 102 10.91 19.11 5.51
CA LEU A 102 12.24 19.67 5.76
C LEU A 102 12.19 21.20 5.91
N ASP A 103 11.39 21.87 5.08
CA ASP A 103 11.22 23.33 5.14
C ASP A 103 10.60 23.76 6.48
N ILE A 104 9.62 23.00 6.99
CA ILE A 104 9.00 23.23 8.31
C ILE A 104 10.01 23.04 9.44
N ALA A 105 10.87 22.01 9.36
CA ALA A 105 11.90 21.76 10.36
C ALA A 105 12.99 22.85 10.36
N GLY A 106 13.21 23.50 9.22
CA GLY A 106 14.26 24.49 9.02
C GLY A 106 15.65 23.86 8.88
N PRO A 107 16.63 24.62 8.38
CA PRO A 107 17.95 24.09 8.00
C PRO A 107 18.74 23.51 9.18
N ASP A 108 18.58 24.06 10.38
CA ASP A 108 19.30 23.60 11.58
C ASP A 108 18.77 22.24 12.10
N THR A 109 17.47 21.97 11.93
CA THR A 109 16.82 20.77 12.46
C THR A 109 16.63 19.68 11.41
N ALA A 110 16.57 20.04 10.12
CA ALA A 110 16.34 19.10 9.03
C ALA A 110 17.40 17.97 8.98
N ALA A 111 18.66 18.29 9.23
CA ALA A 111 19.74 17.30 9.24
C ALA A 111 19.56 16.26 10.37
N GLU A 112 19.21 16.71 11.56
CA GLU A 112 18.93 15.82 12.70
C GLU A 112 17.66 14.99 12.47
N LEU A 113 16.61 15.59 11.91
CA LEU A 113 15.39 14.89 11.53
C LEU A 113 15.68 13.75 10.54
N LEU A 114 16.44 14.03 9.47
CA LEU A 114 16.85 13.02 8.48
C LEU A 114 17.70 11.93 9.12
N HIS A 115 18.63 12.28 10.00
CA HIS A 115 19.45 11.31 10.71
C HIS A 115 18.61 10.38 11.58
N ARG A 116 17.71 10.94 12.39
CA ARG A 116 16.82 10.17 13.27
C ARG A 116 15.87 9.28 12.48
N MET A 117 15.24 9.82 11.44
CA MET A 117 14.34 9.09 10.56
C MET A 117 15.06 7.91 9.90
N HIS A 118 16.27 8.11 9.39
CA HIS A 118 17.08 7.03 8.82
C HIS A 118 17.37 5.92 9.86
N LEU A 119 17.70 6.28 11.10
CA LEU A 119 17.92 5.31 12.18
C LEU A 119 16.63 4.54 12.53
N ASP A 120 15.51 5.23 12.64
CA ASP A 120 14.23 4.62 12.99
C ASP A 120 13.75 3.67 11.88
N LEU A 121 13.83 4.09 10.60
CA LEU A 121 13.51 3.24 9.45
C LEU A 121 14.41 1.99 9.39
N ARG A 122 15.70 2.14 9.65
CA ARG A 122 16.64 1.01 9.65
C ARG A 122 16.32 0.04 10.78
N GLY A 123 16.01 0.57 11.97
CA GLY A 123 15.59 -0.23 13.12
C GLY A 123 14.29 -1.00 12.84
N VAL A 124 13.32 -0.36 12.18
CA VAL A 124 12.07 -1.01 11.73
C VAL A 124 12.36 -2.13 10.75
N ARG A 125 13.20 -1.88 9.73
CA ARG A 125 13.59 -2.89 8.72
C ARG A 125 14.17 -4.14 9.37
N ASP A 126 15.17 -3.96 10.23
CA ASP A 126 15.89 -5.07 10.87
C ASP A 126 15.05 -5.82 11.90
N ARG A 127 14.05 -5.16 12.52
CA ARG A 127 13.14 -5.81 13.46
C ARG A 127 12.01 -6.54 12.75
N LEU A 128 11.43 -5.99 11.67
CA LEU A 128 10.41 -6.66 10.86
C LEU A 128 10.94 -7.95 10.24
N ASP A 129 12.14 -7.91 9.66
CA ASP A 129 12.77 -9.06 9.02
C ASP A 129 12.96 -10.23 9.98
N ARG A 130 13.41 -9.93 11.21
CA ARG A 130 13.57 -10.92 12.28
C ARG A 130 12.25 -11.39 12.86
N ALA A 131 11.30 -10.49 13.06
CA ALA A 131 10.02 -10.80 13.70
C ALA A 131 9.19 -11.78 12.87
N LEU A 132 9.18 -11.65 11.53
CA LEU A 132 8.49 -12.62 10.69
C LEU A 132 9.12 -14.01 10.78
N SER A 133 10.45 -14.10 10.78
CA SER A 133 11.16 -15.38 10.90
C SER A 133 10.93 -16.07 12.26
N ALA A 134 10.48 -15.32 13.27
CA ALA A 134 10.24 -15.79 14.63
C ALA A 134 8.74 -15.91 14.98
N ASP A 135 7.83 -15.67 14.03
CA ASP A 135 6.38 -15.58 14.26
C ASP A 135 6.00 -14.60 15.39
N ASP A 136 6.77 -13.53 15.58
CA ASP A 136 6.53 -12.53 16.63
C ASP A 136 5.50 -11.49 16.16
N TRP A 137 4.22 -11.87 16.22
CA TRP A 137 3.11 -11.02 15.79
C TRP A 137 3.02 -9.69 16.53
N ASN A 138 3.46 -9.63 17.79
CA ASN A 138 3.45 -8.39 18.56
C ASN A 138 4.50 -7.42 18.03
N GLU A 139 5.70 -7.93 17.75
CA GLU A 139 6.78 -7.12 17.17
C GLU A 139 6.43 -6.67 15.74
N ILE A 140 5.85 -7.54 14.90
CA ILE A 140 5.38 -7.15 13.56
C ILE A 140 4.38 -5.99 13.65
N ARG A 141 3.39 -6.09 14.54
CA ARG A 141 2.41 -5.01 14.77
C ARG A 141 3.08 -3.71 15.25
N ALA A 142 3.99 -3.81 16.21
CA ALA A 142 4.69 -2.64 16.72
C ALA A 142 5.50 -1.92 15.62
N GLN A 143 6.25 -2.67 14.82
CA GLN A 143 7.10 -2.09 13.78
C GLN A 143 6.28 -1.58 12.58
N THR A 144 5.24 -2.30 12.16
CA THR A 144 4.32 -1.82 11.10
C THR A 144 3.56 -0.56 11.53
N HIS A 145 3.13 -0.45 12.79
CA HIS A 145 2.49 0.77 13.29
C HIS A 145 3.41 2.01 13.24
N VAL A 146 4.68 1.84 13.64
CA VAL A 146 5.71 2.88 13.48
C VAL A 146 5.89 3.22 12.00
N LEU A 147 5.96 2.20 11.14
CA LEU A 147 6.16 2.37 9.71
C LEU A 147 5.02 3.13 9.03
N VAL A 148 3.76 2.87 9.40
CA VAL A 148 2.59 3.63 8.91
C VAL A 148 2.76 5.12 9.20
N SER A 149 3.17 5.47 10.43
CA SER A 149 3.36 6.85 10.84
C SER A 149 4.51 7.53 10.09
N LEU A 150 5.66 6.86 9.96
CA LEU A 150 6.82 7.39 9.26
C LEU A 150 6.54 7.54 7.76
N ALA A 151 6.00 6.50 7.12
CA ALA A 151 5.69 6.50 5.70
C ALA A 151 4.65 7.57 5.33
N GLY A 152 3.61 7.75 6.15
CA GLY A 152 2.61 8.81 5.93
C GLY A 152 3.19 10.22 6.07
N THR A 153 4.10 10.43 7.02
CA THR A 153 4.77 11.72 7.26
C THR A 153 5.64 12.13 6.06
N VAL A 154 6.38 11.17 5.49
CA VAL A 154 7.29 11.43 4.35
C VAL A 154 6.62 11.28 2.98
N GLY A 155 5.35 10.89 2.95
CA GLY A 155 4.60 10.70 1.71
C GLY A 155 4.98 9.45 0.91
N ALA A 156 5.45 8.41 1.58
CA ALA A 156 5.67 7.09 0.98
C ALA A 156 4.37 6.28 0.99
N VAL A 157 3.39 6.70 0.18
CA VAL A 157 2.00 6.23 0.24
C VAL A 157 1.86 4.71 0.08
N GLU A 158 2.53 4.09 -0.89
CA GLU A 158 2.43 2.63 -1.07
C GLU A 158 3.13 1.85 0.06
N LEU A 159 4.21 2.38 0.62
CA LEU A 159 4.86 1.77 1.78
C LEU A 159 3.93 1.84 3.01
N GLN A 160 3.25 2.96 3.20
CA GLN A 160 2.23 3.11 4.23
C GLN A 160 1.12 2.05 4.04
N ARG A 161 0.58 1.92 2.82
CA ARG A 161 -0.46 0.95 2.50
C ARG A 161 -0.02 -0.48 2.78
N LEU A 162 1.18 -0.87 2.34
CA LEU A 162 1.73 -2.20 2.62
C LEU A 162 1.91 -2.43 4.12
N ALA A 163 2.35 -1.42 4.87
CA ALA A 163 2.48 -1.50 6.32
C ALA A 163 1.12 -1.67 7.01
N GLU A 164 0.06 -0.99 6.54
CA GLU A 164 -1.31 -1.18 7.03
C GLU A 164 -1.84 -2.60 6.77
N VAL A 165 -1.64 -3.13 5.56
CA VAL A 165 -2.05 -4.49 5.21
C VAL A 165 -1.27 -5.52 6.02
N MET A 166 0.05 -5.35 6.18
CA MET A 166 0.90 -6.21 7.02
C MET A 166 0.47 -6.16 8.50
N ASN A 167 0.17 -4.97 9.02
CA ASN A 167 -0.36 -4.83 10.39
C ASN A 167 -1.68 -5.58 10.56
N ALA A 168 -2.58 -5.48 9.57
CA ALA A 168 -3.86 -6.21 9.58
C ALA A 168 -3.66 -7.73 9.52
N ALA A 169 -2.72 -8.23 8.70
CA ALA A 169 -2.34 -9.63 8.66
C ALA A 169 -1.79 -10.10 10.01
N ALA A 170 -0.91 -9.30 10.63
CA ALA A 170 -0.36 -9.59 11.95
C ALA A 170 -1.43 -9.58 13.05
N HIS A 171 -2.45 -8.73 12.96
CA HIS A 171 -3.61 -8.78 13.88
C HIS A 171 -4.41 -10.08 13.78
N ARG A 172 -4.45 -10.72 12.60
CA ARG A 172 -5.13 -12.00 12.37
C ARG A 172 -4.22 -13.21 12.56
N HIS A 173 -2.93 -13.01 12.87
CA HIS A 173 -1.88 -14.04 12.84
C HIS A 173 -1.85 -14.80 11.49
N ASP A 174 -2.07 -14.07 10.40
CA ASP A 174 -2.17 -14.59 9.04
C ASP A 174 -0.76 -14.75 8.44
N HIS A 175 -0.11 -15.87 8.76
CA HIS A 175 1.27 -16.12 8.35
C HIS A 175 1.46 -16.20 6.84
N GLU A 176 0.53 -16.82 6.13
CA GLU A 176 0.60 -16.92 4.66
C GLU A 176 0.50 -15.53 4.03
N GLY A 177 -0.49 -14.72 4.44
CA GLY A 177 -0.63 -13.35 3.99
C GLY A 177 0.59 -12.48 4.33
N ALA A 178 1.11 -12.58 5.56
CA ALA A 178 2.31 -11.85 5.97
C ALA A 178 3.54 -12.26 5.16
N SER A 179 3.73 -13.55 4.89
CA SER A 179 4.86 -14.08 4.10
C SER A 179 4.82 -13.61 2.65
N VAL A 180 3.65 -13.51 2.04
CA VAL A 180 3.48 -13.00 0.68
C VAL A 180 3.81 -11.50 0.60
N LEU A 181 3.42 -10.72 1.60
CA LEU A 181 3.62 -9.27 1.63
C LEU A 181 5.05 -8.85 1.99
N HIS A 182 5.75 -9.65 2.79
CA HIS A 182 7.03 -9.29 3.39
C HIS A 182 8.12 -8.86 2.39
N PRO A 183 8.38 -9.59 1.28
CA PRO A 183 9.42 -9.20 0.34
C PRO A 183 9.16 -7.83 -0.31
N GLU A 184 7.90 -7.54 -0.65
CA GLU A 184 7.53 -6.26 -1.24
C GLU A 184 7.63 -5.12 -0.21
N LEU A 185 7.15 -5.34 1.02
CA LEU A 185 7.25 -4.37 2.11
C LEU A 185 8.71 -3.98 2.37
N LEU A 186 9.61 -4.96 2.48
CA LEU A 186 11.04 -4.71 2.71
C LEU A 186 11.68 -3.98 1.53
N ALA A 187 11.40 -4.38 0.29
CA ALA A 187 11.97 -3.69 -0.89
C ALA A 187 11.56 -2.21 -0.95
N ARG A 188 10.31 -1.90 -0.60
CA ARG A 188 9.82 -0.51 -0.52
C ARG A 188 10.43 0.26 0.64
N LEU A 189 10.62 -0.39 1.79
CA LEU A 189 11.30 0.20 2.93
C LEU A 189 12.78 0.49 2.63
N ASP A 190 13.47 -0.42 1.94
CA ASP A 190 14.86 -0.24 1.50
C ASP A 190 14.98 0.91 0.49
N THR A 191 13.99 1.07 -0.40
CA THR A 191 13.91 2.23 -1.31
C THR A 191 13.81 3.55 -0.54
N LEU A 192 12.92 3.62 0.46
CA LEU A 192 12.79 4.81 1.31
C LEU A 192 14.07 5.08 2.12
N LEU A 193 14.70 4.03 2.65
CA LEU A 193 15.98 4.13 3.37
C LEU A 193 17.07 4.74 2.48
N GLY A 194 17.20 4.26 1.24
CA GLY A 194 18.15 4.78 0.27
C GLY A 194 17.91 6.25 -0.06
N TYR A 195 16.64 6.62 -0.26
CA TYR A 195 16.24 8.00 -0.52
C TYR A 195 16.55 8.94 0.65
N VAL A 196 16.19 8.57 1.89
CA VAL A 196 16.48 9.37 3.09
C VAL A 196 17.99 9.49 3.31
N ALA A 197 18.75 8.42 3.06
CA ALA A 197 20.21 8.46 3.14
C ALA A 197 20.82 9.43 2.12
N GLN A 198 20.33 9.42 0.88
CA GLN A 198 20.78 10.34 -0.17
C GLN A 198 20.55 11.80 0.23
N LYS A 199 19.34 12.13 0.73
CA LYS A 199 18.97 13.48 1.16
C LYS A 199 19.79 13.94 2.36
N ARG A 200 20.02 13.06 3.33
CA ARG A 200 20.89 13.35 4.49
C ARG A 200 22.32 13.67 4.07
N ASP A 201 22.84 12.97 3.08
CA ASP A 201 24.20 13.14 2.56
C ASP A 201 24.31 14.33 1.58
N GLY A 202 23.21 15.06 1.34
CA GLY A 202 23.16 16.26 0.49
C GLY A 202 23.22 15.98 -1.02
N ARG A 203 22.76 14.80 -1.46
CA ARG A 203 22.78 14.37 -2.87
C ARG A 203 21.39 14.28 -3.49
#